data_AF-A0A292QR43-F1
#
_entry.id   AF-A0A292QR43-F1
#
_cell.length_a   1.000
_cell.length_b   1.000
_cell.length_c   1.000
_cell.angle_alpha   90.00
_cell.angle_beta   90.00
_cell.angle_gamma   90.00
#
_symmetry.space_group_name_H-M   'P 1'
#
loop_
_entity.id
_entity.type
_entity.pdbx_description
1 polymer ?
#
loop_
_entity_poly.entity_id
_entity_poly.type
_entity_poly.pdbx_seq_one_letter_code
_entity_poly.pdbx_strand_id
1 'polypeptide(L)'
;MNLLLLKQLSILSAFAGAILGFITIIPYVSFISFMLLILCLSAFVLAYLKQNELIGIISVREGCIFGAVIGFVSFLAFAVVFTPISMLLGWLIPSYTQGFMRFFLGSFGSFIVMIFLIIFMGGISALFNAFSGLVTAYVYELITGVKKENNQNSSVDFEIR
;
A
#
# COMPACT_ATOMS: atom_id res chain seq x y z
N MET A 1 -16.37 10.77 -5.54
CA MET A 1 -15.62 9.51 -5.41
C MET A 1 -16.61 8.40 -5.12
N ASN A 2 -16.54 7.27 -5.82
CA ASN A 2 -17.51 6.19 -5.66
C ASN A 2 -17.23 5.43 -4.34
N LEU A 3 -18.22 5.39 -3.44
CA LEU A 3 -18.05 4.85 -2.08
C LEU A 3 -17.71 3.35 -2.09
N LEU A 4 -18.25 2.63 -3.07
CA LEU A 4 -17.98 1.20 -3.29
C LEU A 4 -16.51 0.92 -3.61
N LEU A 5 -15.92 1.75 -4.49
CA LEU A 5 -14.52 1.61 -4.91
C LEU A 5 -13.58 1.88 -3.74
N LEU A 6 -13.85 2.93 -2.96
CA LEU A 6 -13.08 3.24 -1.76
C LEU A 6 -13.10 2.05 -0.77
N LYS A 7 -14.29 1.47 -0.54
CA LYS A 7 -14.45 0.32 0.36
C LYS A 7 -13.66 -0.89 -0.11
N GLN A 8 -13.74 -1.24 -1.40
CA GLN A 8 -12.98 -2.35 -1.98
C GLN A 8 -11.48 -2.15 -1.84
N LEU A 9 -11.01 -0.94 -2.14
CA LEU A 9 -9.61 -0.57 -2.06
C LEU A 9 -9.09 -0.62 -0.61
N SER A 10 -9.87 -0.13 0.36
CA SER A 10 -9.54 -0.25 1.79
C SER A 10 -9.50 -1.70 2.27
N ILE A 11 -10.43 -2.55 1.82
CA ILE A 11 -10.43 -3.96 2.21
C ILE A 11 -9.21 -4.68 1.63
N LEU A 12 -8.92 -4.47 0.35
CA LEU A 12 -7.80 -5.12 -0.33
C LEU A 12 -6.44 -4.65 0.25
N SER A 13 -6.30 -3.36 0.54
CA SER A 13 -5.08 -2.83 1.17
C SER A 13 -4.92 -3.31 2.61
N ALA A 14 -6.01 -3.45 3.37
CA ALA A 14 -5.96 -4.02 4.71
C ALA A 14 -5.49 -5.48 4.67
N PHE A 15 -6.03 -6.30 3.77
CA PHE A 15 -5.58 -7.69 3.60
C PHE A 15 -4.11 -7.77 3.19
N ALA A 16 -3.68 -6.96 2.22
CA ALA A 16 -2.28 -6.93 1.79
C ALA A 16 -1.34 -6.50 2.94
N GLY A 17 -1.74 -5.50 3.72
CA GLY A 17 -1.02 -5.04 4.91
C GLY A 17 -0.91 -6.11 5.99
N ALA A 18 -2.00 -6.84 6.27
CA ALA A 18 -2.02 -7.94 7.23
C ALA A 18 -1.08 -9.09 6.80
N ILE A 19 -1.10 -9.47 5.52
CA ILE A 19 -0.20 -10.49 4.97
C ILE A 19 1.26 -10.05 5.10
N LEU A 20 1.56 -8.81 4.75
CA LEU A 20 2.90 -8.25 4.94
C LEU A 20 3.29 -8.24 6.43
N GLY A 21 2.33 -7.99 7.34
CA GLY A 21 2.53 -8.10 8.79
C GLY A 21 3.04 -9.47 9.22
N PHE A 22 2.50 -10.55 8.64
CA PHE A 22 3.01 -11.90 8.87
C PHE A 22 4.38 -12.14 8.25
N ILE A 23 4.58 -11.70 7.01
CA ILE A 23 5.86 -11.89 6.30
C ILE A 23 7.01 -11.16 7.01
N THR A 24 6.76 -9.96 7.53
CA THR A 24 7.77 -9.14 8.20
C THR A 24 8.28 -9.75 9.51
N ILE A 25 7.58 -10.73 10.09
CA ILE A 25 8.06 -11.50 11.24
C ILE A 25 9.28 -12.34 10.87
N ILE A 26 9.41 -12.79 9.62
CA ILE A 26 10.50 -13.65 9.21
C ILE A 26 11.79 -12.81 9.14
N PRO A 27 12.84 -13.14 9.94
CA PRO A 27 14.13 -12.49 9.82
C PRO A 27 14.65 -12.59 8.38
N TYR A 28 15.45 -11.62 7.91
CA TYR A 28 15.96 -11.48 6.53
C TYR A 28 14.96 -10.95 5.49
N VAL A 29 13.67 -11.30 5.56
CA VAL A 29 12.63 -10.77 4.64
C VAL A 29 11.95 -9.52 5.21
N SER A 30 12.12 -9.27 6.50
CA SER A 30 11.49 -8.16 7.23
C SER A 30 11.74 -6.79 6.60
N PHE A 31 12.98 -6.47 6.26
CA PHE A 31 13.32 -5.18 5.68
C PHE A 31 12.65 -4.97 4.31
N ILE A 32 12.72 -5.95 3.42
CA ILE A 32 12.15 -5.84 2.07
C ILE A 32 10.62 -5.76 2.10
N SER A 33 9.98 -6.61 2.92
CA SER A 33 8.51 -6.58 3.08
C SER A 33 8.02 -5.26 3.66
N PHE A 34 8.74 -4.70 4.64
CA PHE A 34 8.42 -3.40 5.22
C PHE A 34 8.63 -2.23 4.23
N MET A 35 9.71 -2.27 3.44
CA MET A 35 9.94 -1.27 2.38
C MET A 35 8.85 -1.33 1.30
N LEU A 36 8.43 -2.53 0.89
CA LEU A 36 7.33 -2.69 -0.07
C LEU A 36 6.02 -2.11 0.46
N LEU A 37 5.70 -2.36 1.74
CA LEU A 37 4.52 -1.80 2.42
C LEU A 37 4.50 -0.27 2.36
N ILE A 38 5.61 0.37 2.74
CA ILE A 38 5.68 1.84 2.87
C ILE A 38 5.80 2.53 1.52
N LEU A 39 6.57 1.97 0.58
CA LEU A 39 6.94 2.71 -0.64
C LEU A 39 6.03 2.44 -1.83
N CYS A 40 5.62 1.19 -2.03
CA CYS A 40 5.17 0.73 -3.35
C CYS A 40 3.86 -0.05 -3.36
N LEU A 41 3.23 -0.30 -2.20
CA LEU A 41 2.06 -1.18 -2.15
C LEU A 41 0.90 -0.67 -3.01
N SER A 42 0.71 0.65 -3.07
CA SER A 42 -0.29 1.28 -3.92
C SER A 42 -0.15 0.92 -5.40
N ALA A 43 1.06 0.81 -5.93
CA ALA A 43 1.27 0.43 -7.33
C ALA A 43 0.75 -0.98 -7.59
N PHE A 44 1.03 -1.94 -6.69
CA PHE A 44 0.54 -3.31 -6.81
C PHE A 44 -0.98 -3.38 -6.70
N VAL A 45 -1.57 -2.72 -5.71
CA VAL A 45 -3.02 -2.74 -5.48
C VAL A 45 -3.79 -2.07 -6.62
N LEU A 46 -3.32 -0.92 -7.11
CA LEU A 46 -3.94 -0.23 -8.24
C LEU A 46 -3.79 -1.00 -9.55
N ALA A 47 -2.62 -1.60 -9.79
CA ALA A 47 -2.42 -2.45 -10.96
C ALA A 47 -3.35 -3.66 -10.94
N TYR A 48 -3.52 -4.31 -9.79
CA TYR A 48 -4.45 -5.42 -9.62
C TYR A 48 -5.90 -5.00 -9.88
N LEU A 49 -6.35 -3.88 -9.30
CA LEU A 49 -7.71 -3.39 -9.49
C LEU A 49 -8.00 -3.01 -10.96
N LYS A 50 -7.00 -2.45 -11.64
CA LYS A 50 -7.12 -2.14 -13.08
C LYS A 50 -7.16 -3.39 -13.96
N GLN A 51 -6.36 -4.42 -13.65
CA GLN A 51 -6.36 -5.69 -14.40
C GLN A 51 -7.71 -6.42 -14.34
N ASN A 52 -8.44 -6.28 -13.22
CA ASN A 52 -9.76 -6.88 -13.04
C ASN A 52 -10.92 -5.97 -13.51
N GLU A 53 -10.62 -4.90 -14.25
CA GLU A 53 -11.59 -3.91 -14.76
C GLU A 53 -12.46 -3.24 -13.67
N LEU A 54 -12.01 -3.29 -12.40
CA LEU A 54 -12.73 -2.73 -11.26
C LEU A 54 -12.60 -1.20 -11.19
N ILE A 55 -11.63 -0.64 -11.92
CA ILE A 55 -11.40 0.80 -12.01
C ILE A 55 -11.25 1.22 -13.47
N GLY A 56 -11.98 2.26 -13.85
CA GLY A 56 -11.88 2.89 -15.18
C GLY A 56 -10.63 3.78 -15.33
N ILE A 57 -10.75 4.84 -16.12
CA ILE A 57 -9.68 5.83 -16.29
C ILE A 57 -9.52 6.58 -14.96
N ILE A 58 -8.36 6.41 -14.32
CA ILE A 58 -8.01 7.07 -13.05
C ILE A 58 -7.27 8.35 -13.39
N SER A 59 -7.74 9.48 -12.88
CA SER A 59 -6.99 10.72 -12.98
C SER A 59 -5.75 10.70 -12.06
N VAL A 60 -4.69 11.43 -12.40
CA VAL A 60 -3.51 11.61 -11.53
C VAL A 60 -3.88 12.00 -10.08
N ARG A 61 -4.87 12.89 -9.92
CA ARG A 61 -5.39 13.31 -8.61
C ARG A 61 -6.02 12.15 -7.84
N GLU A 62 -6.84 11.34 -8.50
CA GLU A 62 -7.47 10.18 -7.88
C GLU A 62 -6.45 9.10 -7.53
N GLY A 63 -5.45 8.87 -8.40
CA GLY A 63 -4.34 7.96 -8.12
C GLY A 63 -3.57 8.33 -6.85
N CYS A 64 -3.33 9.62 -6.64
CA CYS A 64 -2.72 10.14 -5.42
C CYS A 64 -3.56 9.86 -4.17
N ILE A 65 -4.87 10.17 -4.22
CA ILE A 65 -5.80 9.95 -3.09
C ILE A 65 -5.92 8.45 -2.78
N PHE A 66 -6.09 7.62 -3.81
CA PHE A 66 -6.17 6.18 -3.66
C PHE A 66 -4.87 5.59 -3.10
N GLY A 67 -3.71 6.06 -3.57
CA GLY A 67 -2.42 5.69 -3.03
C GLY A 67 -2.28 6.02 -1.54
N ALA A 68 -2.69 7.23 -1.14
CA ALA A 68 -2.66 7.65 0.26
C ALA A 68 -3.51 6.73 1.16
N VAL A 69 -4.73 6.42 0.71
CA VAL A 69 -5.65 5.54 1.44
C VAL A 69 -5.11 4.12 1.51
N ILE A 70 -4.55 3.60 0.42
CA ILE A 70 -3.93 2.26 0.39
C ILE A 70 -2.81 2.20 1.44
N GLY A 71 -1.87 3.14 1.41
CA GLY A 71 -0.71 3.15 2.30
C GLY A 71 -1.07 3.32 3.78
N PHE A 72 -2.05 4.16 4.09
CA PHE A 72 -2.50 4.35 5.47
C PHE A 72 -3.18 3.10 6.02
N VAL A 73 -4.16 2.57 5.27
CA VAL A 73 -4.98 1.43 5.71
C VAL A 73 -4.14 0.15 5.78
N SER A 74 -3.25 -0.08 4.81
CA SER A 74 -2.35 -1.23 4.83
C SER A 74 -1.38 -1.17 6.02
N PHE A 75 -0.85 0.01 6.36
CA PHE A 75 0.04 0.14 7.50
C PHE A 75 -0.67 -0.11 8.83
N LEU A 76 -1.90 0.36 8.99
CA LEU A 76 -2.68 0.06 10.19
C LEU A 76 -2.98 -1.44 10.32
N ALA A 77 -3.37 -2.09 9.23
CA ALA A 77 -3.61 -3.54 9.22
C ALA A 77 -2.31 -4.32 9.50
N PHE A 78 -1.20 -3.89 8.92
CA PHE A 78 0.14 -4.39 9.23
C PHE A 78 0.44 -4.26 10.73
N ALA A 79 0.24 -3.09 11.32
CA ALA A 79 0.56 -2.84 12.72
C ALA A 79 -0.28 -3.70 13.67
N VAL A 80 -1.57 -3.90 13.36
CA VAL A 80 -2.47 -4.76 14.16
C VAL A 80 -2.02 -6.22 14.16
N VAL A 81 -1.39 -6.70 13.08
CA VAL A 81 -0.88 -8.07 12.97
C VAL A 81 0.54 -8.18 13.52
N PHE A 82 1.45 -7.36 13.02
CA PHE A 82 2.88 -7.43 13.32
C PHE A 82 3.17 -7.13 14.79
N THR A 83 2.59 -6.07 15.36
CA THR A 83 2.90 -5.61 16.72
C THR A 83 2.66 -6.69 17.79
N PRO A 84 1.47 -7.31 17.90
CA PRO A 84 1.24 -8.32 18.93
C PRO A 84 2.12 -9.56 18.75
N ILE A 85 2.37 -9.98 17.50
CA ILE A 85 3.19 -11.18 17.25
C ILE A 85 4.66 -10.89 17.54
N SER A 86 5.17 -9.73 17.12
CA SER A 86 6.52 -9.24 17.44
C SER A 86 6.75 -9.18 18.96
N MET A 87 5.77 -8.67 19.71
CA MET A 87 5.83 -8.64 21.18
C MET A 87 5.89 -10.04 21.78
N LEU A 88 5.00 -10.95 21.34
CA LEU A 88 4.95 -12.31 21.83
C LEU A 88 6.26 -13.06 21.57
N LEU A 89 6.80 -12.97 20.35
CA LEU A 89 8.07 -13.59 19.98
C LEU A 89 9.25 -12.95 20.70
N GLY A 90 9.24 -11.63 20.92
CA GLY A 90 10.26 -10.93 21.69
C GLY A 90 10.27 -11.31 23.18
N TRP A 91 9.14 -11.79 23.71
CA TRP A 91 9.05 -12.34 25.07
C TRP A 91 9.50 -13.80 25.13
N LEU A 92 9.08 -14.64 24.17
CA LEU A 92 9.44 -16.06 24.10
C LEU A 92 10.91 -16.31 23.71
N ILE A 93 11.46 -15.47 22.83
CA ILE A 93 12.80 -15.60 22.26
C ILE A 93 13.52 -14.25 22.44
N PRO A 94 14.23 -14.03 23.55
CA PRO A 94 14.84 -12.73 23.84
C PRO A 94 15.87 -12.24 22.81
N SER A 95 16.49 -13.16 22.04
CA SER A 95 17.42 -12.88 20.95
C SER A 95 16.74 -12.56 19.60
N TYR A 96 15.40 -12.61 19.55
CA TYR A 96 14.65 -12.29 18.34
C TYR A 96 14.75 -10.79 18.02
N THR A 97 15.48 -10.48 16.96
CA THR A 97 15.85 -9.10 16.57
C THR A 97 14.67 -8.20 16.24
N GLN A 98 13.53 -8.78 15.83
CA GLN A 98 12.29 -8.06 15.55
C GLN A 98 11.36 -7.97 16.77
N GLY A 99 11.80 -8.40 17.96
CA GLY A 99 11.05 -8.32 19.21
C GLY A 99 11.11 -6.95 19.91
N PHE A 100 11.64 -5.93 19.24
CA PHE A 100 11.82 -4.58 19.81
C PHE A 100 10.52 -3.96 20.32
N MET A 101 9.37 -4.33 19.75
CA MET A 101 8.07 -3.82 20.18
C MET A 101 7.77 -4.10 21.66
N ARG A 102 8.39 -5.14 22.27
CA ARG A 102 8.26 -5.41 23.71
C ARG A 102 8.74 -4.25 24.59
N PHE A 103 9.69 -3.44 24.09
CA PHE A 103 10.22 -2.29 24.82
C PHE A 103 9.11 -1.31 25.23
N PHE A 104 8.10 -1.16 24.38
CA PHE A 104 7.00 -0.23 24.63
C PHE A 104 5.99 -0.72 25.69
N LEU A 105 6.05 -1.99 26.11
CA LEU A 105 5.20 -2.54 27.18
C LEU A 105 5.74 -2.28 28.59
N GLY A 106 6.94 -1.70 28.74
CA GLY A 106 7.54 -1.47 30.06
C GLY A 106 6.81 -0.43 30.93
N SER A 107 6.01 0.46 30.33
CA SER A 107 5.23 1.47 31.04
C SER A 107 3.99 1.90 30.24
N PHE A 108 3.00 2.48 30.92
CA PHE A 108 1.83 3.05 30.23
C PHE A 108 2.22 4.20 29.27
N GLY A 109 3.20 5.04 29.66
CA GLY A 109 3.69 6.12 28.82
C GLY A 109 4.33 5.62 27.51
N SER A 110 5.15 4.57 27.59
CA SER A 110 5.76 3.97 26.39
C SER A 110 4.72 3.30 25.49
N PHE A 111 3.68 2.71 26.05
CA PHE A 111 2.58 2.13 25.27
C PHE A 111 1.82 3.21 24.47
N ILE A 112 1.56 4.37 25.08
CA ILE A 112 0.95 5.52 24.38
C ILE A 112 1.86 6.01 23.24
N VAL A 113 3.16 6.14 23.50
CA VAL A 113 4.14 6.56 22.47
C VAL A 113 4.13 5.60 21.28
N MET A 114 4.03 4.29 21.51
CA MET A 114 3.93 3.30 20.44
C MET A 114 2.71 3.53 19.55
N ILE A 115 1.54 3.81 20.14
CA ILE A 115 0.32 4.11 19.36
C ILE A 115 0.53 5.35 18.48
N PHE A 116 1.11 6.42 19.04
CA PHE A 116 1.44 7.61 18.27
C PHE A 116 2.42 7.34 17.14
N LEU A 117 3.46 6.53 17.38
CA LEU A 117 4.42 6.12 16.36
C LEU A 117 3.76 5.29 15.26
N ILE A 118 2.83 4.39 15.60
CA ILE A 118 2.07 3.62 14.59
C ILE A 118 1.25 4.56 13.71
N ILE A 119 0.53 5.51 14.29
CA ILE A 119 -0.27 6.48 13.52
C ILE A 119 0.64 7.36 12.65
N PHE A 120 1.76 7.83 13.20
CA PHE A 120 2.74 8.64 12.49
C PHE A 120 3.35 7.89 11.30
N MET A 121 3.76 6.63 11.51
CA MET A 121 4.29 5.78 10.45
C MET A 121 3.22 5.42 9.42
N GLY A 122 1.95 5.29 9.83
CA GLY A 122 0.82 5.19 8.92
C GLY A 122 0.70 6.41 8.02
N GLY A 123 0.90 7.61 8.58
CA GLY A 123 0.98 8.86 7.81
C GLY A 123 2.13 8.89 6.81
N ILE A 124 3.33 8.45 7.20
CA ILE A 124 4.49 8.33 6.30
C ILE A 124 4.19 7.33 5.17
N SER A 125 3.64 6.16 5.50
CA SER A 125 3.21 5.17 4.53
C SER A 125 2.18 5.73 3.54
N ALA A 126 1.23 6.54 4.03
CA ALA A 126 0.26 7.23 3.19
C ALA A 126 0.95 8.19 2.20
N LEU A 127 1.95 8.96 2.64
CA LEU A 127 2.65 9.91 1.77
C LEU A 127 3.41 9.21 0.63
N PHE A 128 4.17 8.17 0.94
CA PHE A 128 4.95 7.44 -0.07
C PHE A 128 4.04 6.66 -1.03
N ASN A 129 3.01 6.00 -0.51
CA ASN A 129 2.03 5.33 -1.37
C ASN A 129 1.16 6.32 -2.16
N ALA A 130 0.91 7.54 -1.68
CA ALA A 130 0.25 8.58 -2.48
C ALA A 130 1.09 8.93 -3.71
N PHE A 131 2.41 9.07 -3.53
CA PHE A 131 3.33 9.30 -4.63
C PHE A 131 3.38 8.11 -5.60
N SER A 132 3.49 6.88 -5.08
CA SER A 132 3.47 5.67 -5.90
C SER A 132 2.14 5.53 -6.68
N GLY A 133 1.00 5.80 -6.05
CA GLY A 133 -0.32 5.81 -6.68
C GLY A 133 -0.47 6.88 -7.76
N LEU A 134 0.09 8.06 -7.54
CA LEU A 134 0.17 9.15 -8.53
C LEU A 134 0.95 8.70 -9.78
N VAL A 135 2.16 8.16 -9.58
CA VAL A 135 3.00 7.66 -10.68
C VAL A 135 2.29 6.55 -11.44
N THR A 136 1.62 5.64 -10.73
CA THR A 136 0.85 4.54 -11.34
C THR A 136 -0.28 5.07 -12.24
N ALA A 137 -1.05 6.05 -11.77
CA ALA A 137 -2.11 6.67 -12.56
C ALA A 137 -1.55 7.40 -13.79
N TYR A 138 -0.45 8.15 -13.64
CA TYR A 138 0.20 8.85 -14.74
C TYR A 138 0.70 7.90 -15.84
N VAL A 139 1.40 6.82 -15.47
CA VAL A 139 1.85 5.79 -16.42
C VAL A 139 0.66 5.19 -17.16
N TYR A 140 -0.43 4.95 -16.45
CA TYR A 140 -1.63 4.40 -17.05
C TYR A 140 -2.36 5.36 -18.00
N GLU A 141 -2.43 6.65 -17.68
CA GLU A 141 -2.95 7.67 -18.58
C GLU A 141 -2.14 7.72 -19.88
N LEU A 142 -0.80 7.75 -19.78
CA LEU A 142 0.11 7.74 -20.93
C LEU A 142 -0.12 6.52 -21.84
N ILE A 143 -0.15 5.31 -21.26
CA ILE A 143 -0.36 4.08 -22.02
C ILE A 143 -1.72 4.12 -22.75
N THR A 144 -2.77 4.60 -22.08
CA THR A 144 -4.09 4.71 -22.71
C THR A 144 -4.16 5.80 -23.79
N GLY A 145 -3.43 6.90 -23.63
CA GLY A 145 -3.31 7.96 -24.64
C GLY A 145 -2.65 7.43 -25.91
N VAL A 146 -1.51 6.76 -25.78
CA VAL A 146 -0.77 6.15 -26.91
C VAL A 146 -1.64 5.12 -27.64
N LYS A 147 -2.42 4.30 -26.92
CA LYS A 147 -3.31 3.31 -27.54
C LYS A 147 -4.43 3.97 -28.37
N LYS A 148 -4.97 5.11 -27.92
CA LYS A 148 -5.99 5.86 -28.68
C LYS A 148 -5.41 6.47 -29.95
N GLU A 149 -4.22 7.04 -29.87
CA GLU A 149 -3.52 7.68 -31.01
C GLU A 149 -3.17 6.66 -32.11
N ASN A 150 -2.65 5.48 -31.73
CA ASN A 150 -2.37 4.39 -32.67
C ASN A 150 -3.64 3.85 -33.35
N ASN A 151 -4.74 3.70 -32.60
CA ASN A 151 -6.01 3.26 -33.16
C ASN A 151 -6.58 4.28 -34.16
N GLN A 152 -6.48 5.58 -33.87
CA GLN A 152 -6.90 6.63 -34.80
C GLN A 152 -6.06 6.60 -36.08
N ASN A 153 -4.73 6.55 -35.98
CA ASN A 153 -3.85 6.50 -37.15
C ASN A 153 -4.11 5.25 -38.02
N SER A 154 -4.36 4.08 -37.40
CA SER A 154 -4.72 2.87 -38.15
C SER A 154 -6.07 2.94 -38.87
N SER A 155 -7.02 3.76 -38.39
CA SER A 155 -8.32 3.94 -39.05
C SER A 155 -8.27 4.90 -40.23
N VAL A 156 -7.34 5.87 -40.25
CA VAL A 156 -7.18 6.81 -41.37
C VAL A 156 -6.51 6.16 -42.58
N ASP A 157 -5.58 5.21 -42.36
CA ASP A 157 -4.89 4.51 -43.45
C ASP A 157 -5.78 3.54 -44.25
N PHE A 158 -7.00 3.22 -43.77
CA PHE A 158 -7.97 2.41 -44.50
C PHE A 158 -8.93 3.22 -45.39
N GLU A 159 -8.95 4.55 -45.29
CA GLU A 159 -9.83 5.43 -46.09
C GLU A 159 -9.17 5.99 -47.36
N ILE A 160 -8.00 5.49 -47.77
CA ILE A 160 -7.43 5.80 -49.07
C ILE A 160 -7.84 4.71 -50.08
N ARG A 161 -9.01 4.90 -50.72
CA ARG A 161 -9.38 4.27 -51.98
C ARG A 161 -10.07 5.26 -52.90
#